data_AF-A0AAD2AFD5-F1
#
_entry.id   AF-A0AAD2AFD5-F1
#
_cell.length_a   1.000
_cell.length_b   1.000
_cell.length_c   1.000
_cell.angle_alpha   90.00
_cell.angle_beta   90.00
_cell.angle_gamma   90.00
#
_symmetry.space_group_name_H-M   'P 1'
#
loop_
_entity.id
_entity.type
_entity.pdbx_description
1 polymer ?
#
loop_
_entity_poly.entity_id
_entity_poly.type
_entity_poly.pdbx_seq_one_letter_code
_entity_poly.pdbx_strand_id
1 'polypeptide(L)'
;MVISCMPHVLNRSRWRVKDGGVSFWWDRWSNMDPLGDRRLLVEQPNILIKDLKNDNGWSENMIEEVVGSDQVGEVLTKLGNIETGKDRLIWAESLDGNFFAKRAWEATRRQGQISHWHE
;
A
#
# COMPACT_ATOMS: atom_id res chain seq x y z
N MET A 1 12.51 -0.40 -23.21
CA MET A 1 11.28 -1.19 -23.33
C MET A 1 10.79 -1.79 -21.99
N VAL A 2 11.66 -2.06 -20.99
CA VAL A 2 11.23 -2.52 -19.66
C VAL A 2 10.76 -1.37 -18.74
N ILE A 3 11.38 -0.20 -18.85
CA ILE A 3 11.13 0.96 -17.97
C ILE A 3 9.71 1.52 -18.12
N SER A 4 9.11 1.48 -19.32
CA SER A 4 7.74 1.95 -19.56
C SER A 4 6.66 1.12 -18.84
N CYS A 5 6.97 -0.13 -18.50
CA CYS A 5 6.04 -1.03 -17.82
C CYS A 5 6.14 -0.94 -16.29
N MET A 6 7.22 -0.38 -15.74
CA MET A 6 7.42 -0.25 -14.28
C MET A 6 6.27 0.47 -13.58
N PRO A 7 5.77 1.64 -14.05
CA PRO A 7 4.65 2.32 -13.40
C PRO A 7 3.37 1.47 -13.38
N HIS A 8 3.13 0.72 -14.45
CA HIS A 8 1.95 -0.15 -14.59
C HIS A 8 2.00 -1.34 -13.64
N VAL A 9 3.20 -1.89 -13.42
CA VAL A 9 3.43 -2.99 -12.49
C VAL A 9 3.35 -2.49 -11.04
N LEU A 10 3.96 -1.36 -10.73
CA LEU A 10 3.92 -0.77 -9.38
C LEU A 10 2.51 -0.34 -9.00
N ASN A 11 1.73 0.20 -9.94
CA ASN A 11 0.34 0.58 -9.71
C ASN A 11 -0.60 -0.60 -9.39
N ARG A 12 -0.16 -1.83 -9.68
CA ARG A 12 -0.91 -3.06 -9.39
C ARG A 12 -0.27 -3.87 -8.28
N SER A 13 0.65 -3.27 -7.54
CA SER A 13 1.34 -3.88 -6.41
C SER A 13 0.97 -3.16 -5.11
N ARG A 14 1.03 -3.90 -4.00
CA ARG A 14 0.82 -3.37 -2.65
C ARG A 14 1.83 -3.99 -1.69
N TRP A 15 2.12 -3.31 -0.58
CA TRP A 15 2.96 -3.85 0.47
C TRP A 15 2.15 -4.77 1.39
N ARG A 16 2.61 -6.01 1.54
CA ARG A 16 2.25 -6.86 2.67
C ARG A 16 3.16 -6.49 3.82
N VAL A 17 2.61 -5.74 4.76
CA VAL A 17 3.33 -5.23 5.93
C VAL A 17 3.60 -6.36 6.91
N LYS A 18 4.82 -6.39 7.41
CA LYS A 18 5.31 -7.27 8.46
C LYS A 18 6.06 -6.44 9.51
N ASP A 19 7.39 -6.38 9.43
CA ASP A 19 8.18 -5.58 10.38
C ASP A 19 7.97 -4.06 10.25
N GLY A 20 7.27 -3.57 9.23
CA GLY A 20 6.76 -2.20 9.17
C GLY A 20 7.79 -1.16 8.69
N GLY A 21 8.80 -1.57 7.94
CA GLY A 21 9.80 -0.70 7.30
C GLY A 21 9.29 0.04 6.06
N VAL A 22 7.98 0.09 5.83
CA VAL A 22 7.33 0.79 4.73
C VAL A 22 6.76 2.13 5.20
N SER A 23 6.64 3.08 4.28
CA SER A 23 6.07 4.40 4.58
C SER A 23 4.60 4.28 4.95
N PHE A 24 4.21 4.91 6.05
CA PHE A 24 2.81 4.94 6.43
C PHE A 24 1.94 5.71 5.42
N TRP A 25 2.46 6.82 4.87
CA TRP A 25 1.71 7.74 4.03
C TRP A 25 1.77 7.43 2.55
N TRP A 26 2.94 7.03 2.05
CA TRP A 26 3.24 7.00 0.62
C TRP A 26 3.20 5.60 0.01
N ASP A 27 3.32 4.56 0.84
CA ASP A 27 3.25 3.18 0.37
C ASP A 27 1.81 2.65 0.38
N ARG A 28 1.49 1.82 -0.62
CA ARG A 28 0.19 1.15 -0.72
C ARG A 28 0.14 -0.08 0.15
N TRP A 29 -0.16 0.08 1.43
CA TRP A 29 -0.34 -1.05 2.35
C TRP A 29 -1.81 -1.28 2.78
N SER A 30 -2.66 -0.26 2.65
CA SER A 30 -4.01 -0.24 3.23
C SER A 30 -5.13 -0.81 2.32
N ASN A 31 -4.78 -1.63 1.32
CA ASN A 31 -5.65 -2.06 0.19
C ASN A 31 -6.23 -0.92 -0.66
N MET A 32 -5.92 0.33 -0.32
CA MET A 32 -6.29 1.54 -1.03
C MET A 32 -5.04 2.22 -1.56
N ASP A 33 -5.25 3.33 -2.27
CA ASP A 33 -4.18 4.27 -2.60
C ASP A 33 -3.47 4.77 -1.32
N PRO A 34 -2.22 5.28 -1.46
CA PRO A 34 -1.48 5.84 -0.35
C PRO A 34 -2.33 6.81 0.48
N LEU A 35 -2.25 6.70 1.81
CA LEU A 35 -3.09 7.53 2.70
C LEU A 35 -2.78 9.02 2.54
N GLY A 36 -1.56 9.37 2.12
CA GLY A 36 -1.14 10.74 1.85
C GLY A 36 -1.87 11.39 0.67
N ASP A 37 -2.29 10.63 -0.34
CA ASP A 37 -2.92 11.18 -1.56
C ASP A 37 -4.27 11.85 -1.29
N ARG A 38 -4.93 11.49 -0.17
CA ARG A 38 -6.23 12.05 0.23
C ARG A 38 -6.10 13.28 1.13
N ARG A 39 -4.88 13.71 1.46
CA ARG A 39 -4.63 14.77 2.44
C ARG A 39 -4.00 15.98 1.79
N LEU A 40 -4.50 17.16 2.14
CA LEU A 40 -3.90 18.44 1.75
C LEU A 40 -2.58 18.71 2.50
N LEU A 41 -2.50 18.23 3.75
CA LEU A 41 -1.32 18.35 4.59
C LEU A 41 -1.13 17.02 5.35
N VAL A 42 0.11 16.53 5.34
CA VAL A 42 0.50 15.30 6.03
C VAL A 42 1.48 15.67 7.14
N GLU A 43 1.08 15.40 8.38
CA GLU A 43 1.97 15.51 9.52
C GLU A 43 2.90 14.29 9.55
N GLN A 44 4.18 14.53 9.87
CA GLN A 44 5.23 13.50 9.92
C GLN A 44 5.29 12.66 8.63
N PRO A 45 5.58 13.26 7.46
CA PRO A 45 5.49 12.59 6.16
C PRO A 45 6.43 11.39 6.01
N ASN A 46 7.47 11.30 6.83
CA ASN A 46 8.48 10.23 6.78
C ASN A 46 8.23 9.09 7.77
N ILE A 47 7.08 9.10 8.47
CA ILE A 47 6.76 8.07 9.46
C ILE A 47 6.63 6.69 8.81
N LEU A 48 7.28 5.70 9.41
CA LEU A 48 7.18 4.31 9.00
C LEU A 48 6.12 3.61 9.82
N ILE A 49 5.53 2.54 9.28
CA ILE A 49 4.49 1.80 10.02
C ILE A 49 5.03 1.29 11.36
N LYS A 50 6.27 0.80 11.40
CA LYS A 50 6.89 0.31 12.64
C LYS A 50 7.01 1.38 13.72
N ASP A 51 7.08 2.65 13.35
CA ASP A 51 7.22 3.76 14.30
C ASP A 51 5.90 4.00 15.06
N LEU A 52 4.77 3.53 14.51
CA LEU A 52 3.44 3.55 15.15
C LEU A 52 3.21 2.37 16.12
N LYS A 53 4.23 1.52 16.31
CA LYS A 53 4.20 0.36 17.19
C LYS A 53 5.08 0.60 18.41
N ASN A 54 4.55 0.34 19.60
CA ASN A 54 5.28 0.31 20.86
C ASN A 54 5.43 -1.13 21.37
N ASP A 55 6.06 -1.30 22.54
CA ASP A 55 6.29 -2.60 23.16
C ASP A 55 4.98 -3.38 23.46
N ASN A 56 3.85 -2.67 23.56
CA ASN A 56 2.53 -3.24 23.81
C ASN A 56 1.71 -3.47 22.53
N GLY A 57 2.28 -3.21 21.35
CA GLY A 57 1.60 -3.33 20.06
C GLY A 57 1.34 -1.99 19.38
N TRP A 58 0.24 -1.87 18.63
CA TRP A 58 -0.10 -0.63 17.93
C TRP A 58 -0.50 0.45 18.92
N SER A 59 0.13 1.62 18.86
CA SER A 59 -0.24 2.76 19.70
C SER A 59 -1.41 3.50 19.08
N GLU A 60 -2.62 3.25 19.61
CA GLU A 60 -3.84 3.93 19.15
C GLU A 60 -3.70 5.46 19.22
N ASN A 61 -3.18 5.99 20.34
CA ASN A 61 -2.95 7.43 20.50
C ASN A 61 -2.02 8.01 19.41
N MET A 62 -0.92 7.32 19.11
CA MET A 62 0.03 7.79 18.10
C MET A 62 -0.55 7.72 16.68
N ILE A 63 -1.33 6.67 16.40
CA ILE A 63 -2.05 6.56 15.13
C ILE A 63 -3.09 7.66 15.04
N GLU A 64 -3.85 7.91 16.10
CA GLU A 64 -4.87 8.97 16.17
C GLU A 64 -4.26 10.36 15.98
N GLU A 65 -3.11 10.66 16.57
CA GLU A 65 -2.39 11.93 16.32
C GLU A 65 -2.03 12.09 14.84
N VAL A 66 -1.65 11.00 14.18
CA VAL A 66 -1.18 11.00 12.79
C VAL A 66 -2.35 11.04 11.80
N VAL A 67 -3.42 10.25 12.02
CA VAL A 67 -4.56 10.12 11.09
C VAL A 67 -5.83 10.84 11.51
N GLY A 68 -5.92 11.32 12.73
CA GLY A 68 -7.15 11.84 13.32
C GLY A 68 -8.10 10.74 13.79
N SER A 69 -8.95 11.09 14.75
CA SER A 69 -9.89 10.19 15.43
C SER A 69 -10.85 9.46 14.47
N ASP A 70 -11.23 10.11 13.37
CA ASP A 70 -12.19 9.55 12.41
C ASP A 70 -11.65 8.36 11.61
N GLN A 71 -10.32 8.17 11.58
CA GLN A 71 -9.66 7.17 10.72
C GLN A 71 -8.87 6.12 11.52
N VAL A 72 -8.69 6.31 12.83
CA VAL A 72 -7.88 5.43 13.69
C VAL A 72 -8.39 3.98 13.68
N GLY A 73 -9.71 3.77 13.78
CA GLY A 73 -10.30 2.44 13.82
C GLY A 73 -10.13 1.65 12.52
N GLU A 74 -10.23 2.31 11.36
CA GLU A 74 -9.98 1.67 10.07
C GLU A 74 -8.51 1.26 9.93
N VAL A 75 -7.59 2.16 10.33
CA VAL A 75 -6.15 1.93 10.28
C VAL A 75 -5.75 0.77 11.20
N LEU A 76 -6.23 0.75 12.44
CA LEU A 76 -5.96 -0.31 13.41
C LEU A 76 -6.47 -1.67 12.92
N THR A 77 -7.67 -1.72 12.35
CA THR A 77 -8.22 -2.97 11.79
C THR A 77 -7.32 -3.55 10.69
N LYS A 78 -6.71 -2.68 9.87
CA LYS A 78 -5.79 -3.10 8.80
C LYS A 78 -4.43 -3.53 9.34
N LEU A 79 -3.92 -2.86 10.37
CA LEU A 79 -2.63 -3.16 11.01
C LEU A 79 -2.71 -4.39 11.94
N GLY A 80 -3.90 -4.74 12.46
CA GLY A 80 -4.10 -5.82 13.42
C GLY A 80 -3.67 -7.21 12.94
N ASN A 81 -3.50 -7.42 11.63
CA ASN A 81 -3.13 -8.71 11.02
C ASN A 81 -1.64 -8.79 10.60
N ILE A 82 -0.77 -8.01 11.23
CA ILE A 82 0.64 -7.97 10.86
C ILE A 82 1.42 -9.14 11.49
N GLU A 83 1.84 -10.07 10.64
CA GLU A 83 2.77 -11.16 10.98
C GLU A 83 4.21 -10.66 11.09
N THR A 84 5.05 -11.36 11.83
CA THR A 84 6.50 -11.08 11.88
C THR A 84 7.22 -11.40 10.56
N GLY A 85 8.27 -10.64 10.24
CA GLY A 85 9.18 -10.88 9.12
C GLY A 85 9.37 -9.69 8.17
N LYS A 86 10.03 -9.92 7.04
CA LYS A 86 10.33 -8.82 6.09
C LYS A 86 9.10 -8.36 5.32
N ASP A 87 8.91 -7.06 5.19
CA ASP A 87 7.89 -6.47 4.30
C ASP A 87 8.11 -6.94 2.86
N ARG A 88 7.02 -7.22 2.15
CA ARG A 88 7.08 -7.71 0.77
C ARG A 88 6.13 -6.96 -0.13
N LEU A 89 6.63 -6.55 -1.29
CA LEU A 89 5.78 -6.07 -2.37
C LEU A 89 5.08 -7.26 -3.02
N ILE A 90 3.76 -7.25 -3.03
CA ILE A 90 2.91 -8.32 -3.58
C ILE A 90 2.05 -7.79 -4.72
N TRP A 91 1.74 -8.65 -5.69
CA TRP A 91 0.83 -8.31 -6.77
C TRP A 91 -0.60 -8.27 -6.26
N ALA A 92 -1.26 -7.12 -6.34
CA ALA A 92 -2.58 -6.90 -5.76
C ALA A 92 -3.71 -7.66 -6.48
N GLU A 93 -3.53 -8.03 -7.76
CA GLU A 93 -4.55 -8.79 -8.51
C GLU A 93 -4.48 -10.31 -8.26
N SER A 94 -3.50 -10.80 -7.50
CA SER A 94 -3.40 -12.22 -7.16
C SER A 94 -3.82 -12.43 -5.71
N LEU A 95 -4.69 -13.41 -5.47
CA LEU A 95 -5.20 -13.74 -4.13
C LEU A 95 -4.07 -14.15 -3.16
N ASP A 96 -3.04 -14.80 -3.67
CA ASP A 96 -1.84 -15.20 -2.92
C ASP A 96 -0.77 -14.09 -2.83
N GLY A 97 -0.89 -13.06 -3.67
CA GLY A 97 0.07 -11.96 -3.80
C GLY A 97 1.24 -12.26 -4.75
N ASN A 98 1.24 -13.40 -5.44
CA ASN A 98 2.32 -13.78 -6.35
C ASN A 98 2.26 -13.02 -7.68
N PHE A 99 3.44 -12.63 -8.16
CA PHE A 99 3.58 -12.03 -9.48
C PHE A 99 3.71 -13.12 -10.56
N PHE A 100 2.82 -13.10 -11.54
CA PHE A 100 2.91 -13.96 -12.72
C PHE A 100 3.05 -13.09 -13.97
N ALA A 101 4.17 -13.25 -14.69
CA ALA A 101 4.45 -12.47 -15.90
C ALA A 101 3.32 -12.53 -16.94
N LYS A 102 2.66 -13.69 -17.08
CA LYS A 102 1.48 -13.87 -17.96
C LYS A 102 0.30 -12.98 -17.54
N ARG A 103 -0.03 -12.92 -16.25
CA ARG A 103 -1.15 -12.11 -15.74
C ARG A 103 -0.84 -10.62 -15.83
N ALA A 104 0.40 -10.22 -15.50
CA ALA A 104 0.84 -8.84 -15.64
C ALA A 104 0.80 -8.36 -17.11
N TRP A 105 1.20 -9.23 -18.04
CA TRP A 105 1.09 -8.96 -19.48
C TRP A 105 -0.37 -8.86 -19.94
N GLU A 106 -1.23 -9.79 -19.53
CA GLU A 106 -2.67 -9.75 -19.83
C GLU A 106 -3.33 -8.47 -19.30
N ALA A 107 -3.02 -8.05 -18.07
CA ALA A 107 -3.54 -6.83 -17.44
C ALA A 107 -3.11 -5.57 -18.21
N THR A 108 -1.84 -5.48 -18.58
CA THR A 108 -1.29 -4.34 -19.34
C THR A 108 -1.93 -4.25 -20.73
N ARG A 109 -2.09 -5.39 -21.42
CA ARG A 109 -2.69 -5.42 -22.77
C ARG A 109 -4.18 -5.03 -22.78
N ARG A 110 -4.96 -5.49 -21.80
CA ARG A 110 -6.39 -5.12 -21.69
C ARG A 110 -6.56 -3.61 -21.55
N GLN A 111 -5.67 -2.95 -20.81
CA GLN A 111 -5.70 -1.51 -20.62
C GLN A 111 -5.39 -0.73 -21.90
N GLY A 112 -4.39 -1.19 -22.68
CA GLY A 112 -4.07 -0.61 -23.99
C GLY A 112 -5.19 -0.76 -25.03
N GLN A 113 -6.04 -1.79 -24.91
CA GLN A 113 -7.24 -1.92 -25.75
C GLN A 113 -8.33 -0.92 -25.36
N ILE A 114 -8.51 -0.61 -24.06
CA ILE A 114 -9.54 0.34 -23.60
C ILE A 114 -9.22 1.78 -24.05
N SER A 115 -7.94 2.15 -24.06
CA SER A 115 -7.49 3.47 -24.52
C SER A 115 -7.60 3.68 -26.03
N HIS A 116 -7.79 2.63 -26.83
CA HIS A 116 -7.95 2.73 -28.30
C HIS A 116 -9.41 2.93 -28.74
N TRP A 117 -10.38 2.97 -27.81
CA TRP A 117 -11.80 3.18 -28.14
C TRP A 117 -12.33 4.58 -27.80
N HIS A 118 -11.45 5.48 -27.36
CA HIS A 118 -11.76 6.91 -27.13
C HIS A 118 -10.85 7.79 -28.00
N GLU A 119 -10.94 7.64 -29.31
CA GLU A 119 -10.56 8.65 -30.32
C GLU A 119 -11.68 8.75 -31.37
#